data_AF-A0AAX3TD59-F1
#
_entry.id   AF-A0AAX3TD59-F1
#
_cell.length_a   1.000
_cell.length_b   1.000
_cell.length_c   1.000
_cell.angle_alpha   90.00
_cell.angle_beta   90.00
_cell.angle_gamma   90.00
#
_symmetry.space_group_name_H-M   'P 1'
#
loop_
_entity.id
_entity.type
_entity.pdbx_description
1 polymer ?
#
loop_
_entity_poly.entity_id
_entity_poly.type
_entity_poly.pdbx_seq_one_letter_code
_entity_poly.pdbx_strand_id
1 'polypeptide(L)'
;MGTFTNDHWIDSSGEGSDRFTRIIAELQEQSLIPHSTSGESARALAWELVDRRDRIAAELWDCRTSGISVPVGKTALRLASGALYDAEQAVVDELVSRIPARAVHERMNSAAYLAADIDAATAEAAVLDTHESVGRATQHEATDTELLGDPADYAGIDPIEDVAIPPRIEWTEADRKAVLDEAIGTYGIAAGEWYSVEWPPTEGSLWDPGYLVTSDWEPCDEHADDPDSDAALDCVRCEDSVTTEVEAMAVWKFTTRLTHHRIGFDSNGSLIVDRVAEEIDPTFEVREITQDPRLIRIGLPRGHR
;
A
#
# COMPACT_ATOMS: atom_id res chain seq x y z
N MET A 1 7.94 39.51 59.81
CA MET A 1 8.23 38.07 59.94
C MET A 1 7.12 37.34 59.19
N GLY A 2 7.38 36.99 57.94
CA GLY A 2 6.41 36.33 57.07
C GLY A 2 7.19 35.42 56.14
N THR A 3 7.22 34.14 56.50
CA THR A 3 7.81 33.06 55.73
C THR A 3 6.89 32.77 54.54
N PHE A 4 7.28 33.24 53.35
CA PHE A 4 6.76 32.73 52.10
C PHE A 4 7.58 31.51 51.71
N THR A 5 7.11 30.33 52.09
CA THR A 5 7.46 29.07 51.43
C THR A 5 6.47 28.87 50.30
N ASN A 6 6.93 29.05 49.05
CA ASN A 6 6.28 28.50 47.86
C ASN A 6 7.35 28.33 46.79
N ASP A 7 8.29 27.43 47.08
CA ASP A 7 9.13 26.78 46.07
C ASP A 7 8.26 25.76 45.32
N HIS A 8 7.39 26.26 44.44
CA HIS A 8 6.79 25.43 43.40
C HIS A 8 7.77 25.43 42.22
N TRP A 9 8.86 24.69 42.39
CA TRP A 9 9.63 24.22 41.24
C TRP A 9 8.66 23.34 40.44
N ILE A 10 8.50 23.68 39.16
CA ILE A 10 7.71 22.88 38.22
C ILE A 10 8.32 21.48 38.24
N ASP A 11 7.59 20.52 38.81
CA ASP A 11 7.97 19.12 38.88
C ASP A 11 7.74 18.47 37.50
N SER A 12 8.46 18.98 36.48
CA SER A 12 8.46 18.44 35.11
C SER A 12 9.01 17.02 35.03
N SER A 13 9.59 16.51 36.13
CA SER A 13 10.05 15.13 36.25
C SER A 13 8.88 14.15 36.41
N GLY A 14 7.81 14.55 37.13
CA GLY A 14 6.58 13.77 37.23
C GLY A 14 5.83 13.69 35.89
N GLU A 15 5.64 14.82 35.22
CA GLU A 15 4.97 14.90 33.91
C GLU A 15 5.72 14.13 32.81
N GLY A 16 7.06 14.18 32.82
CA GLY A 16 7.90 13.43 31.89
C GLY A 16 7.85 11.92 32.08
N SER A 17 7.87 11.46 33.34
CA SER A 17 7.72 10.03 33.68
C SER A 17 6.34 9.50 33.27
N ASP A 18 5.28 10.29 33.49
CA ASP A 18 3.92 9.92 33.11
C ASP A 18 3.76 9.79 31.58
N ARG A 19 4.40 10.67 30.81
CA ARG A 19 4.40 10.60 29.34
C ARG A 19 5.12 9.35 28.83
N PHE A 20 6.36 9.10 29.23
CA PHE A 20 7.09 7.90 28.77
C PHE A 20 6.42 6.61 29.22
N THR A 21 5.83 6.59 30.42
CA THR A 21 5.00 5.46 30.87
C THR A 21 3.84 5.22 29.92
N ARG A 22 3.17 6.27 29.44
CA ARG A 22 2.07 6.15 28.47
C ARG A 22 2.57 5.65 27.11
N ILE A 23 3.68 6.19 26.61
CA ILE A 23 4.29 5.74 25.34
C ILE A 23 4.61 4.24 25.39
N ILE A 24 5.23 3.78 26.48
CA ILE A 24 5.54 2.36 26.69
C ILE A 24 4.25 1.53 26.72
N ALA A 25 3.21 2.00 27.42
CA ALA A 25 1.93 1.30 27.50
C ALA A 25 1.24 1.18 26.12
N GLU A 26 1.21 2.25 25.33
CA GLU A 26 0.66 2.27 23.97
C GLU A 26 1.40 1.28 23.05
N LEU A 27 2.74 1.29 23.09
CA LEU A 27 3.55 0.35 22.31
C LEU A 27 3.34 -1.10 22.75
N GLN A 28 3.15 -1.35 24.04
CA GLN A 28 2.83 -2.68 24.58
C GLN A 28 1.42 -3.12 24.19
N GLU A 29 0.43 -2.23 24.25
CA GLU A 29 -0.96 -2.52 23.84
C GLU A 29 -1.04 -2.91 22.35
N GLN A 30 -0.18 -2.32 21.52
CA GLN A 30 -0.04 -2.69 20.12
C GLN A 30 0.87 -3.90 19.88
N SER A 31 1.39 -4.54 20.92
CA SER A 31 2.34 -5.65 20.85
C SER A 31 3.62 -5.33 20.05
N LEU A 32 4.01 -4.06 19.97
CA LEU A 32 5.19 -3.59 19.23
C LEU A 32 6.48 -3.73 20.04
N ILE A 33 6.36 -3.74 21.37
CA ILE A 33 7.44 -4.06 22.30
C ILE A 33 6.96 -5.12 23.29
N PRO A 34 7.87 -5.93 23.87
CA PRO A 34 7.48 -6.95 24.85
C PRO A 34 6.71 -6.36 26.03
N HIS A 35 5.67 -7.06 26.47
CA HIS A 35 5.06 -6.78 27.76
C HIS A 35 6.10 -7.04 28.85
N SER A 36 6.48 -5.98 29.57
CA SER A 36 7.23 -6.14 30.80
C SER A 36 6.34 -6.90 31.79
N THR A 37 6.81 -8.03 32.30
CA THR A 37 6.04 -8.91 33.21
C THR A 37 5.64 -8.26 34.54
N SER A 38 6.10 -7.04 34.84
CA SER A 38 5.63 -6.24 35.97
C SER A 38 5.50 -4.75 35.60
N GLY A 39 4.48 -4.07 36.14
CA GLY A 39 4.34 -2.61 36.01
C GLY A 39 5.47 -1.81 36.66
N GLU A 40 6.25 -2.44 37.54
CA GLU A 40 7.47 -1.88 38.14
C GLU A 40 8.61 -1.78 37.11
N SER A 41 8.70 -2.73 36.17
CA SER A 41 9.67 -2.70 35.08
C SER A 41 9.37 -1.61 34.04
N ALA A 42 8.09 -1.35 33.74
CA ALA A 42 7.70 -0.25 32.85
C ALA A 42 8.02 1.13 33.44
N ARG A 43 7.75 1.33 34.75
CA ARG A 43 8.11 2.57 35.45
C ARG A 43 9.62 2.77 35.54
N ALA A 44 10.38 1.70 35.80
CA ALA A 44 11.83 1.78 35.82
C ALA A 44 12.40 2.21 34.46
N LEU A 45 11.87 1.65 33.36
CA LEU A 45 12.23 2.07 32.01
C LEU A 45 11.84 3.54 31.74
N ALA A 46 10.64 3.97 32.16
CA ALA A 46 10.22 5.36 32.01
C ALA A 46 11.18 6.32 32.72
N TRP A 47 11.64 5.99 33.93
CA TRP A 47 12.65 6.78 34.64
C TRP A 47 14.00 6.80 33.92
N GLU A 48 14.45 5.68 33.36
CA GLU A 48 15.67 5.65 32.55
C GLU A 48 15.57 6.56 31.32
N LEU A 49 14.39 6.61 30.67
CA LEU A 49 14.13 7.49 29.53
C LEU A 49 14.09 8.97 29.95
N VAL A 50 13.57 9.30 31.14
CA VAL A 50 13.65 10.66 31.71
C VAL A 50 15.11 11.06 31.96
N ASP A 51 15.89 10.20 32.61
CA ASP A 51 17.32 10.46 32.86
C ASP A 51 18.11 10.59 31.54
N ARG A 52 17.73 9.84 30.51
CA ARG A 52 18.31 9.95 29.17
C ARG A 52 17.95 11.28 28.52
N ARG A 53 16.67 11.70 28.58
CA ARG A 53 16.19 12.99 28.08
C ARG A 53 16.94 14.14 28.74
N ASP A 54 17.06 14.11 30.06
CA ASP A 54 17.67 15.21 30.83
C ASP A 54 19.16 15.35 30.52
N ARG A 55 19.87 14.24 30.30
CA ARG A 55 21.26 14.27 29.82
C ARG A 55 21.39 14.89 28.44
N ILE A 56 20.57 14.47 27.47
CA ILE A 56 20.60 15.02 26.11
C ILE A 56 20.20 16.51 26.12
N ALA A 57 19.20 16.88 26.92
CA ALA A 57 18.76 18.26 27.07
C ALA A 57 19.86 19.16 27.64
N ALA A 58 20.62 18.67 28.62
CA ALA A 58 21.78 19.37 29.16
C ALA A 58 22.89 19.57 28.10
N GLU A 59 23.22 18.53 27.34
CA GLU A 59 24.20 18.62 26.25
C GLU A 59 23.77 19.61 25.16
N LEU A 60 22.49 19.60 24.77
CA LEU A 60 21.93 20.52 23.80
C LEU A 60 21.90 21.96 24.32
N TRP A 61 21.59 22.14 25.60
CA TRP A 61 21.63 23.44 26.26
C TRP A 61 23.06 24.03 26.25
N ASP A 62 24.05 23.24 26.66
CA ASP A 62 25.45 23.64 26.68
C ASP A 62 25.94 24.01 25.27
N CYS A 63 25.57 23.21 24.25
CA CYS A 63 25.86 23.52 22.86
C CYS A 63 25.24 24.85 22.40
N ARG A 64 23.97 25.08 22.74
CA ARG A 64 23.21 26.28 22.31
C ARG A 64 23.63 27.56 23.01
N THR A 65 24.18 27.43 24.22
CA THR A 65 24.58 28.58 25.04
C THR A 65 26.09 28.83 25.01
N SER A 66 26.86 27.93 24.41
CA SER A 66 28.28 28.14 24.15
C SER A 66 28.53 29.46 23.42
N GLY A 67 29.28 30.36 24.06
CA GLY A 67 29.62 31.68 23.53
C GLY A 67 28.58 32.78 23.73
N ILE A 68 27.45 32.51 24.39
CA ILE A 68 26.44 33.53 24.74
C ILE A 68 26.70 34.05 26.15
N SER A 69 26.88 35.37 26.31
CA SER A 69 26.85 36.00 27.63
C SER A 69 25.43 35.92 28.20
N VAL A 70 25.28 35.33 29.39
CA VAL A 70 24.03 35.12 30.17
C VAL A 70 22.74 35.53 29.41
N PRO A 71 22.03 34.59 28.77
CA PRO A 71 20.86 34.93 27.98
C PRO A 71 19.78 35.62 28.83
N VAL A 72 19.16 36.66 28.27
CA VAL A 72 18.00 37.34 28.89
C VAL A 72 16.90 36.31 29.16
N GLY A 73 16.17 36.42 30.28
CA GLY A 73 15.26 35.37 30.78
C GLY A 73 14.29 34.77 29.75
N LYS A 74 13.71 35.57 28.84
CA LYS A 74 12.84 35.06 27.77
C LYS A 74 13.59 34.20 26.74
N THR A 75 14.81 34.58 26.40
CA THR A 75 15.69 33.84 25.49
C THR A 75 16.18 32.57 26.16
N ALA A 76 16.58 32.64 27.43
CA ALA A 76 16.96 31.48 28.22
C ALA A 76 15.83 30.45 28.28
N LEU A 77 14.60 30.88 28.55
CA LEU A 77 13.43 29.99 28.58
C LEU A 77 13.20 29.31 27.23
N ARG A 78 13.25 30.06 26.12
CA ARG A 78 13.06 29.48 24.77
C ARG A 78 14.13 28.45 24.42
N LEU A 79 15.39 28.74 24.75
CA LEU A 79 16.50 27.81 24.49
C LEU A 79 16.36 26.53 25.32
N ALA A 80 15.97 26.66 26.60
CA ALA A 80 15.76 25.53 27.49
C ALA A 80 14.58 24.67 27.03
N SER A 81 13.42 25.28 26.74
CA SER A 81 12.25 24.57 26.22
C SER A 81 12.55 23.86 24.89
N GLY A 82 13.27 24.52 23.98
CA GLY A 82 13.69 23.89 22.72
C GLY A 82 14.64 22.71 22.96
N ALA A 83 15.62 22.84 23.86
CA ALA A 83 16.56 21.76 24.15
C ALA A 83 15.85 20.55 24.77
N LEU A 84 14.89 20.80 25.66
CA LEU A 84 14.07 19.75 26.28
C LEU A 84 13.20 19.03 25.23
N TYR A 85 12.54 19.78 24.34
CA TYR A 85 11.72 19.21 23.27
C TYR A 85 12.53 18.33 22.32
N ASP A 86 13.69 18.81 21.87
CA ASP A 86 14.54 18.06 20.94
C ASP A 86 15.16 16.83 21.60
N ALA A 87 15.55 16.93 22.88
CA ALA A 87 16.02 15.79 23.66
C ALA A 87 14.93 14.74 23.86
N GLU A 88 13.71 15.17 24.14
CA GLU A 88 12.56 14.29 24.27
C GLU A 88 12.24 13.57 22.97
N GLN A 89 12.23 14.29 21.84
CA GLN A 89 12.03 13.69 20.54
C GLN A 89 13.14 12.67 20.21
N ALA A 90 14.39 12.96 20.55
CA ALA A 90 15.51 12.03 20.36
C ALA A 90 15.34 10.73 21.17
N VAL A 91 14.85 10.82 22.41
CA VAL A 91 14.55 9.63 23.23
C VAL A 91 13.39 8.82 22.67
N VAL A 92 12.35 9.49 22.16
CA VAL A 92 11.22 8.81 21.49
C VAL A 92 11.69 8.10 20.23
N ASP A 93 12.51 8.74 19.39
CA ASP A 93 13.06 8.12 18.18
C ASP A 93 14.00 6.95 18.53
N GLU A 94 14.79 7.07 19.61
CA GLU A 94 15.61 5.95 20.12
C GLU A 94 14.72 4.77 20.54
N LEU A 95 13.60 5.03 21.23
CA LEU A 95 12.66 3.98 21.62
C LEU A 95 12.01 3.31 20.41
N VAL A 96 11.53 4.10 19.43
CA VAL A 96 10.94 3.59 18.18
C VAL A 96 11.96 2.76 17.39
N SER A 97 13.23 3.16 17.36
CA SER A 97 14.30 2.44 16.65
C SER A 97 14.54 1.01 17.17
N ARG A 98 14.08 0.69 18.39
CA ARG A 98 14.18 -0.64 19.00
C ARG A 98 13.05 -1.58 18.54
N ILE A 99 12.00 -1.04 17.91
CA ILE A 99 10.91 -1.83 17.35
C ILE A 99 11.43 -2.55 16.09
N PRO A 100 11.15 -3.84 15.89
CA PRO A 100 11.50 -4.50 14.63
C PRO A 100 10.89 -3.77 13.44
N ALA A 101 11.66 -3.57 12.37
CA ALA A 101 11.27 -2.73 11.24
C ALA A 101 9.89 -3.06 10.66
N ARG A 102 9.56 -4.35 10.55
CA ARG A 102 8.27 -4.82 10.01
C ARG A 102 7.13 -4.87 11.01
N ALA A 103 7.39 -4.76 12.31
CA ALA A 103 6.37 -5.01 13.33
C ALA A 103 5.21 -4.00 13.27
N VAL A 104 5.51 -2.73 13.05
CA VAL A 104 4.47 -1.70 12.88
C VAL A 104 3.67 -1.95 11.61
N HIS A 105 4.34 -2.25 10.51
CA HIS A 105 3.70 -2.55 9.24
C HIS A 105 2.75 -3.74 9.30
N GLU A 106 3.20 -4.86 9.83
CA GLU A 106 2.39 -6.08 9.97
C GLU A 106 1.24 -5.87 10.95
N ARG A 107 1.46 -5.08 12.02
CA ARG A 107 0.40 -4.74 12.97
C ARG A 107 -0.70 -3.90 12.32
N MET A 108 -0.33 -2.84 11.60
CA MET A 108 -1.29 -1.93 10.94
C MET A 108 -2.01 -2.61 9.78
N ASN A 109 -1.37 -3.56 9.10
CA ASN A 109 -1.97 -4.37 8.03
C ASN A 109 -2.38 -5.77 8.49
N SER A 110 -2.64 -5.97 9.79
CA SER A 110 -2.86 -7.31 10.38
C SER A 110 -3.99 -8.09 9.73
N ALA A 111 -5.05 -7.43 9.25
CA ALA A 111 -6.12 -8.11 8.51
C ALA A 111 -5.60 -8.77 7.22
N ALA A 112 -4.78 -8.07 6.44
CA ALA A 112 -4.22 -8.59 5.20
C ALA A 112 -3.23 -9.73 5.46
N TYR A 113 -2.36 -9.55 6.46
CA TYR A 113 -1.38 -10.57 6.85
C TYR A 113 -2.04 -11.84 7.40
N LEU A 114 -3.02 -11.71 8.30
CA LEU A 114 -3.74 -12.86 8.86
C LEU A 114 -4.56 -13.60 7.79
N ALA A 115 -5.24 -12.89 6.90
CA ALA A 115 -6.02 -13.51 5.84
C ALA A 115 -5.13 -14.30 4.87
N ALA A 116 -3.99 -13.72 4.47
CA ALA A 116 -3.03 -14.40 3.60
C ALA A 116 -2.42 -15.65 4.25
N ASP A 117 -2.15 -15.62 5.56
CA ASP A 117 -1.64 -16.79 6.28
C ASP A 117 -2.69 -17.92 6.33
N ILE A 118 -3.98 -17.57 6.49
CA ILE A 118 -5.09 -18.53 6.44
C ILE A 118 -5.23 -19.11 5.02
N ASP A 119 -5.17 -18.27 3.99
CA ASP A 119 -5.26 -18.69 2.59
C ASP A 119 -4.09 -19.62 2.22
N ALA A 120 -2.87 -19.27 2.63
CA ALA A 120 -1.69 -20.11 2.42
C ALA A 120 -1.81 -21.47 3.12
N ALA A 121 -2.24 -21.50 4.38
CA ALA A 121 -2.46 -22.75 5.11
C ALA A 121 -3.58 -23.59 4.48
N THR A 122 -4.62 -22.94 3.95
CA THR A 122 -5.73 -23.62 3.25
C THR A 122 -5.25 -24.19 1.91
N ALA A 123 -4.46 -23.44 1.15
CA ALA A 123 -3.86 -23.89 -0.09
C ALA A 123 -2.91 -25.07 0.14
N GLU A 124 -2.03 -25.01 1.14
CA GLU A 124 -1.14 -26.13 1.50
C GLU A 124 -1.94 -27.39 1.88
N ALA A 125 -3.03 -27.22 2.64
CA ALA A 125 -3.94 -28.33 2.97
C ALA A 125 -4.67 -28.87 1.73
N ALA A 126 -5.00 -28.03 0.75
CA ALA A 126 -5.65 -28.41 -0.50
C ALA A 126 -4.67 -29.05 -1.51
N VAL A 127 -3.38 -28.66 -1.53
CA VAL A 127 -2.35 -29.31 -2.37
C VAL A 127 -2.12 -30.77 -1.95
N LEU A 128 -2.36 -31.10 -0.68
CA LEU A 128 -2.38 -32.49 -0.20
C LEU A 128 -3.60 -33.29 -0.70
N ASP A 129 -4.57 -32.63 -1.32
CA ASP A 129 -5.82 -33.21 -1.83
C ASP A 129 -6.10 -32.63 -3.24
N THR A 130 -5.18 -32.89 -4.19
CA THR A 130 -5.23 -32.57 -5.65
C THR A 130 -6.37 -31.67 -6.14
N HIS A 131 -6.05 -30.43 -6.58
CA HIS A 131 -6.42 -29.87 -7.89
C HIS A 131 -5.88 -28.43 -8.07
N GLU A 132 -5.33 -28.14 -9.26
CA GLU A 132 -4.94 -26.81 -9.74
C GLU A 132 -6.12 -25.83 -9.76
N SER A 133 -5.91 -24.62 -9.24
CA SER A 133 -6.78 -23.47 -9.46
C SER A 133 -6.01 -22.34 -10.16
N VAL A 134 -6.24 -22.21 -11.46
CA VAL A 134 -5.90 -21.02 -12.27
C VAL A 134 -6.97 -19.97 -12.01
N GLY A 135 -6.57 -18.78 -11.55
CA GLY A 135 -7.48 -17.65 -11.34
C GLY A 135 -8.17 -17.26 -12.65
N ARG A 136 -9.50 -17.35 -12.68
CA ARG A 136 -10.34 -17.03 -13.85
C ARG A 136 -11.08 -15.72 -13.58
N ALA A 137 -10.88 -14.72 -14.43
CA ALA A 137 -11.71 -13.52 -14.43
C ALA A 137 -13.17 -13.89 -14.72
N THR A 138 -14.11 -13.39 -13.93
CA THR A 138 -15.55 -13.63 -14.12
C THR A 138 -16.18 -12.50 -14.95
N GLN A 139 -16.90 -12.87 -16.01
CA GLN A 139 -17.65 -11.92 -16.83
C GLN A 139 -18.97 -11.56 -16.13
N HIS A 140 -19.32 -10.26 -16.10
CA HIS A 140 -20.67 -9.83 -15.77
C HIS A 140 -21.21 -8.89 -16.84
N GLU A 141 -22.45 -9.09 -17.28
CA GLU A 141 -23.12 -8.23 -18.26
C GLU A 141 -23.31 -6.83 -17.68
N ALA A 142 -22.66 -5.83 -18.29
CA ALA A 142 -22.97 -4.43 -18.06
C ALA A 142 -23.81 -3.97 -19.25
N THR A 143 -24.94 -3.33 -18.98
CA THR A 143 -25.98 -3.00 -19.97
C THR A 143 -25.59 -1.94 -21.00
N ASP A 144 -24.47 -1.23 -20.76
CA ASP A 144 -23.99 -0.10 -21.60
C ASP A 144 -22.51 -0.30 -22.02
N THR A 145 -22.11 -1.54 -22.32
CA THR A 145 -20.75 -1.86 -22.79
C THR A 145 -20.80 -2.76 -24.02
N GLU A 146 -19.96 -2.48 -25.01
CA GLU A 146 -19.84 -3.30 -26.21
C GLU A 146 -18.58 -4.17 -26.14
N LEU A 147 -18.70 -5.43 -26.59
CA LEU A 147 -17.54 -6.29 -26.82
C LEU A 147 -16.91 -5.88 -28.14
N LEU A 148 -15.59 -5.65 -28.12
CA LEU A 148 -14.90 -5.14 -29.30
C LEU A 148 -14.73 -6.21 -30.39
N GLY A 149 -14.49 -7.47 -30.01
CA GLY A 149 -14.14 -8.52 -30.98
C GLY A 149 -12.67 -8.42 -31.40
N ASP A 150 -12.36 -7.87 -32.57
CA ASP A 150 -10.98 -7.64 -32.99
C ASP A 150 -10.53 -6.23 -32.60
N PRO A 151 -9.47 -6.05 -31.78
CA PRO A 151 -8.95 -4.73 -31.47
C PRO A 151 -8.50 -3.93 -32.70
N ALA A 152 -8.06 -4.59 -33.79
CA ALA A 152 -7.64 -3.93 -35.01
C ALA A 152 -8.81 -3.24 -35.75
N ASP A 153 -10.04 -3.67 -35.50
CA ASP A 153 -11.25 -3.12 -36.11
C ASP A 153 -11.80 -1.89 -35.36
N TYR A 154 -11.17 -1.49 -34.24
CA TYR A 154 -11.58 -0.32 -33.49
C TYR A 154 -11.43 0.96 -34.30
N ALA A 155 -12.57 1.57 -34.67
CA ALA A 155 -12.64 2.78 -35.49
C ALA A 155 -13.10 4.03 -34.71
N GLY A 156 -12.97 4.03 -33.37
CA GLY A 156 -13.37 5.15 -32.53
C GLY A 156 -12.45 6.38 -32.66
N ILE A 157 -12.90 7.50 -32.08
CA ILE A 157 -12.18 8.78 -32.14
C ILE A 157 -11.01 8.81 -31.14
N ASP A 158 -11.25 8.32 -29.93
CA ASP A 158 -10.25 8.24 -28.86
C ASP A 158 -9.50 6.90 -28.96
N PRO A 159 -8.22 6.80 -28.56
CA PRO A 159 -7.50 5.53 -28.51
C PRO A 159 -8.25 4.47 -27.71
N ILE A 160 -8.14 3.19 -28.10
CA ILE A 160 -8.81 2.08 -27.41
C ILE A 160 -8.45 2.04 -25.92
N GLU A 161 -7.20 2.37 -25.57
CA GLU A 161 -6.66 2.38 -24.22
C GLU A 161 -7.38 3.37 -23.30
N ASP A 162 -7.94 4.44 -23.87
CA ASP A 162 -8.65 5.50 -23.13
C ASP A 162 -10.14 5.20 -22.90
N VAL A 163 -10.71 4.27 -23.69
CA VAL A 163 -12.14 3.91 -23.63
C VAL A 163 -12.39 2.48 -23.16
N ALA A 164 -11.34 1.65 -23.09
CA ALA A 164 -11.43 0.28 -22.65
C ALA A 164 -11.74 0.21 -21.15
N ILE A 165 -12.65 -0.70 -20.81
CA ILE A 165 -13.09 -0.93 -19.43
C ILE A 165 -12.29 -2.11 -18.86
N PRO A 166 -11.57 -1.92 -17.73
CA PRO A 166 -10.79 -2.98 -17.12
C PRO A 166 -11.63 -4.22 -16.78
N PRO A 167 -11.07 -5.42 -16.90
CA PRO A 167 -11.73 -6.64 -16.46
C PRO A 167 -11.98 -6.59 -14.95
N ARG A 168 -13.09 -7.17 -14.51
CA ARG A 168 -13.36 -7.34 -13.09
C ARG A 168 -12.49 -8.47 -12.55
N ILE A 169 -11.82 -8.19 -11.45
CA ILE A 169 -10.91 -9.11 -10.77
C ILE A 169 -11.38 -9.26 -9.34
N GLU A 170 -11.41 -10.51 -8.89
CA GLU A 170 -11.61 -10.83 -7.48
C GLU A 170 -10.27 -10.65 -6.76
N TRP A 171 -10.08 -9.48 -6.18
CA TRP A 171 -8.90 -9.13 -5.39
C TRP A 171 -8.99 -9.73 -4.00
N THR A 172 -7.96 -10.44 -3.59
CA THR A 172 -7.88 -11.08 -2.28
C THR A 172 -7.02 -10.27 -1.31
N GLU A 173 -7.15 -10.52 -0.01
CA GLU A 173 -6.22 -9.95 0.97
C GLU A 173 -4.78 -10.52 0.82
N ALA A 174 -4.64 -11.71 0.23
CA ALA A 174 -3.33 -12.27 -0.14
C ALA A 174 -2.66 -11.44 -1.25
N ASP A 175 -3.42 -11.01 -2.27
CA ASP A 175 -2.90 -10.08 -3.29
C ASP A 175 -2.48 -8.75 -2.62
N ARG A 176 -3.30 -8.22 -1.68
CA ARG A 176 -2.97 -7.00 -0.95
C ARG A 176 -1.67 -7.13 -0.17
N LYS A 177 -1.46 -8.26 0.52
CA LYS A 177 -0.22 -8.55 1.25
C LYS A 177 0.97 -8.60 0.29
N ALA A 178 0.83 -9.24 -0.87
CA ALA A 178 1.92 -9.32 -1.84
C ALA A 178 2.36 -7.93 -2.31
N VAL A 179 1.42 -7.04 -2.60
CA VAL A 179 1.69 -5.63 -2.96
C VAL A 179 2.41 -4.88 -1.83
N LEU A 180 1.97 -5.07 -0.58
CA LEU A 180 2.61 -4.44 0.58
C LEU A 180 4.04 -4.97 0.81
N ASP A 181 4.27 -6.28 0.64
CA ASP A 181 5.60 -6.88 0.73
C ASP A 181 6.52 -6.42 -0.42
N GLU A 182 5.97 -6.22 -1.62
CA GLU A 182 6.69 -5.64 -2.76
C GLU A 182 7.07 -4.18 -2.50
N ALA A 183 6.17 -3.37 -1.94
CA ALA A 183 6.47 -2.01 -1.54
C ALA A 183 7.63 -1.96 -0.53
N ILE A 184 7.65 -2.87 0.45
CA ILE A 184 8.79 -3.02 1.38
C ILE A 184 10.06 -3.43 0.63
N GLY A 185 9.97 -4.35 -0.32
CA GLY A 185 11.11 -4.80 -1.12
C GLY A 185 11.72 -3.67 -1.95
N THR A 186 10.88 -2.79 -2.50
CA THR A 186 11.26 -1.68 -3.39
C THR A 186 11.78 -0.48 -2.62
N TYR A 187 11.06 -0.04 -1.57
CA TYR A 187 11.34 1.21 -0.87
C TYR A 187 12.09 1.01 0.46
N GLY A 188 12.16 -0.23 0.96
CA GLY A 188 12.61 -0.51 2.32
C GLY A 188 11.59 -0.08 3.36
N ILE A 189 11.84 -0.39 4.63
CA ILE A 189 11.00 0.08 5.73
C ILE A 189 11.82 0.26 7.00
N ALA A 190 11.68 1.41 7.66
CA ALA A 190 12.35 1.65 8.94
C ALA A 190 11.45 1.32 10.13
N ALA A 191 12.06 1.22 11.31
CA ALA A 191 11.31 1.05 12.55
C ALA A 191 10.35 2.22 12.79
N GLY A 192 9.09 1.91 13.12
CA GLY A 192 8.04 2.92 13.28
C GLY A 192 7.29 3.28 12.01
N GLU A 193 7.70 2.77 10.85
CA GLU A 193 7.10 3.08 9.56
C GLU A 193 6.15 1.97 9.10
N TRP A 194 5.19 2.33 8.25
CA TRP A 194 4.28 1.39 7.61
C TRP A 194 3.73 1.94 6.29
N TYR A 195 3.50 1.05 5.32
CA TYR A 195 2.77 1.39 4.10
C TYR A 195 1.30 1.01 4.18
N SER A 196 0.45 1.83 3.57
CA SER A 196 -0.92 1.50 3.24
C SER A 196 -1.15 1.63 1.74
N VAL A 197 -2.02 0.80 1.19
CA VAL A 197 -2.50 0.90 -0.19
C VAL A 197 -4.00 1.07 -0.22
N GLU A 198 -4.51 1.84 -1.19
CA GLU A 198 -5.93 1.84 -1.51
C GLU A 198 -6.31 0.47 -2.07
N TRP A 199 -7.27 -0.20 -1.43
CA TRP A 199 -7.61 -1.59 -1.77
C TRP A 199 -9.13 -1.80 -1.83
N PRO A 200 -9.64 -2.50 -2.86
CA PRO A 200 -8.94 -3.03 -4.04
C PRO A 200 -8.48 -1.94 -5.01
N PRO A 201 -7.51 -2.20 -5.92
CA PRO A 201 -7.15 -1.26 -6.96
C PRO A 201 -8.33 -1.04 -7.90
N THR A 202 -8.64 0.23 -8.15
CA THR A 202 -9.72 0.64 -9.06
C THR A 202 -9.21 1.13 -10.40
N GLU A 203 -7.92 1.45 -10.49
CA GLU A 203 -7.27 1.97 -11.68
C GLU A 203 -6.61 0.82 -12.45
N GLY A 204 -7.20 0.47 -13.59
CA GLY A 204 -6.63 -0.48 -14.56
C GLY A 204 -6.50 0.21 -15.91
N SER A 205 -5.36 0.05 -16.55
CA SER A 205 -5.09 0.61 -17.89
C SER A 205 -4.79 -0.51 -18.86
N LEU A 206 -5.40 -0.45 -20.05
CA LEU A 206 -5.03 -1.33 -21.15
C LEU A 206 -3.66 -0.90 -21.66
N TRP A 207 -2.66 -1.74 -21.43
CA TRP A 207 -1.28 -1.48 -21.82
C TRP A 207 -0.97 -1.98 -23.23
N ASP A 208 -1.56 -3.12 -23.59
CA ASP A 208 -1.50 -3.68 -24.94
C ASP A 208 -2.88 -4.27 -25.29
N PRO A 209 -3.51 -3.88 -26.41
CA PRO A 209 -4.79 -4.47 -26.83
C PRO A 209 -4.68 -5.93 -27.30
N GLY A 210 -3.47 -6.45 -27.54
CA GLY A 210 -3.24 -7.76 -28.11
C GLY A 210 -3.46 -7.82 -29.62
N TYR A 211 -3.39 -9.01 -30.18
CA TYR A 211 -3.43 -9.21 -31.62
C TYR A 211 -4.10 -10.54 -32.00
N LEU A 212 -5.02 -10.47 -32.97
CA LEU A 212 -5.68 -11.61 -33.58
C LEU A 212 -5.13 -11.85 -34.98
N VAL A 213 -4.96 -13.12 -35.34
CA VAL A 213 -4.63 -13.53 -36.71
C VAL A 213 -5.80 -14.32 -37.26
N THR A 214 -6.26 -13.93 -38.43
CA THR A 214 -7.30 -14.64 -39.17
C THR A 214 -6.63 -15.43 -40.29
N SER A 215 -6.90 -16.73 -40.36
CA SER A 215 -6.36 -17.59 -41.42
C SER A 215 -6.87 -17.18 -42.79
N ASP A 216 -6.07 -17.49 -43.82
CA ASP A 216 -6.51 -17.32 -45.20
C ASP A 216 -7.71 -18.22 -45.48
N TRP A 217 -8.63 -17.74 -46.31
CA TRP A 217 -9.78 -18.50 -46.76
C TRP A 217 -9.33 -19.64 -47.69
N GLU A 218 -9.76 -20.86 -47.41
CA GLU A 218 -9.49 -22.03 -48.24
C GLU A 218 -10.80 -22.61 -48.82
N PRO A 219 -10.93 -22.71 -50.16
CA PRO A 219 -12.09 -23.32 -50.79
C PRO A 219 -12.15 -24.81 -50.43
N CYS A 220 -13.36 -25.33 -50.18
CA CYS A 220 -13.55 -26.76 -50.00
C CYS A 220 -13.31 -27.52 -51.32
N ASP A 221 -13.13 -28.85 -51.24
CA ASP A 221 -12.89 -29.70 -52.42
C ASP A 221 -13.93 -29.50 -53.54
N GLU A 222 -15.17 -29.12 -53.20
CA GLU A 222 -16.27 -28.90 -54.16
C GLU A 222 -16.14 -27.56 -54.91
N HIS A 223 -15.39 -26.61 -54.35
CA HIS A 223 -15.17 -25.27 -54.91
C HIS A 223 -13.70 -24.99 -55.25
N ALA A 224 -12.82 -25.99 -55.17
CA ALA A 224 -11.40 -25.83 -55.47
C ALA A 224 -11.12 -25.34 -56.92
N ASP A 225 -12.01 -25.69 -57.86
CA ASP A 225 -11.89 -25.31 -59.28
C ASP A 225 -12.54 -23.94 -59.60
N ASP A 226 -13.38 -23.39 -58.71
CA ASP A 226 -14.02 -22.07 -58.85
C ASP A 226 -14.21 -21.38 -57.48
N PRO A 227 -13.09 -20.96 -56.84
CA PRO A 227 -13.08 -20.44 -55.48
C PRO A 227 -13.77 -19.09 -55.33
N ASP A 228 -13.85 -18.30 -56.40
CA ASP A 228 -14.41 -16.94 -56.38
C ASP A 228 -15.90 -16.92 -56.78
N SER A 229 -16.54 -18.09 -56.95
CA SER A 229 -17.95 -18.16 -57.30
C SER A 229 -18.84 -17.73 -56.14
N ASP A 230 -19.98 -17.09 -56.43
CA ASP A 230 -20.98 -16.73 -55.41
C ASP A 230 -21.39 -17.95 -54.56
N ALA A 231 -21.39 -19.16 -55.15
CA ALA A 231 -21.70 -20.41 -54.46
C ALA A 231 -20.59 -20.86 -53.49
N ALA A 232 -19.33 -20.54 -53.78
CA ALA A 232 -18.20 -20.78 -52.89
C ALA A 232 -18.15 -19.79 -51.73
N LEU A 233 -18.50 -18.52 -51.99
CA LEU A 233 -18.59 -17.47 -50.97
C LEU A 233 -19.69 -17.76 -49.94
N ASP A 234 -20.84 -18.28 -50.37
CA ASP A 234 -21.95 -18.66 -49.49
C ASP A 234 -21.82 -20.10 -48.93
N CYS A 235 -20.68 -20.77 -49.15
CA CYS A 235 -20.49 -22.16 -48.72
C CYS A 235 -20.00 -22.23 -47.28
N VAL A 236 -20.85 -22.77 -46.39
CA VAL A 236 -20.53 -22.99 -44.97
C VAL A 236 -19.18 -23.71 -44.75
N ARG A 237 -18.83 -24.69 -45.58
CA ARG A 237 -17.55 -25.43 -45.44
C ARG A 237 -16.32 -24.59 -45.85
N CYS A 238 -16.51 -23.60 -46.72
CA CYS A 238 -15.46 -22.67 -47.10
C CYS A 238 -15.38 -21.52 -46.09
N GLU A 239 -16.51 -21.05 -45.56
CA GLU A 239 -16.54 -20.10 -44.43
C GLU A 239 -15.87 -20.67 -43.17
N ASP A 240 -16.13 -21.94 -42.84
CA ASP A 240 -15.53 -22.65 -41.70
C ASP A 240 -14.01 -22.86 -41.82
N SER A 241 -13.41 -22.59 -42.99
CA SER A 241 -11.95 -22.62 -43.18
C SER A 241 -11.25 -21.42 -42.56
N VAL A 242 -11.98 -20.31 -42.37
CA VAL A 242 -11.46 -19.09 -41.78
C VAL A 242 -11.58 -19.21 -40.27
N THR A 243 -10.44 -19.36 -39.61
CA THR A 243 -10.34 -19.37 -38.16
C THR A 243 -9.56 -18.16 -37.69
N THR A 244 -10.10 -17.46 -36.70
CA THR A 244 -9.35 -16.42 -35.99
C THR A 244 -8.71 -17.04 -34.75
N GLU A 245 -7.41 -16.85 -34.59
CA GLU A 245 -6.62 -17.27 -33.43
C GLU A 245 -6.05 -16.05 -32.69
N VAL A 246 -5.73 -16.21 -31.40
CA VAL A 246 -5.10 -15.16 -30.59
C VAL A 246 -3.58 -15.34 -30.72
N GLU A 247 -2.90 -14.42 -31.40
CA GLU A 247 -1.44 -14.42 -31.48
C GLU A 247 -0.82 -13.73 -30.27
N ALA A 248 -1.40 -12.62 -29.81
CA ALA A 248 -0.98 -11.90 -28.61
C ALA A 248 -2.17 -11.60 -27.70
N MET A 249 -2.03 -11.91 -26.41
CA MET A 249 -3.03 -11.58 -25.40
C MET A 249 -3.04 -10.08 -25.12
N ALA A 250 -4.21 -9.53 -24.82
CA ALA A 250 -4.30 -8.17 -24.30
C ALA A 250 -3.69 -8.10 -22.90
N VAL A 251 -3.02 -7.01 -22.57
CA VAL A 251 -2.31 -6.79 -21.31
C VAL A 251 -2.92 -5.61 -20.55
N TRP A 252 -3.35 -5.87 -19.33
CA TRP A 252 -3.87 -4.87 -18.39
C TRP A 252 -2.91 -4.66 -17.25
N LYS A 253 -2.63 -3.39 -16.91
CA LYS A 253 -1.87 -3.02 -15.72
C LYS A 253 -2.78 -2.39 -14.68
N PHE A 254 -2.83 -2.99 -13.50
CA PHE A 254 -3.55 -2.44 -12.36
C PHE A 254 -2.59 -1.72 -11.44
N THR A 255 -2.98 -0.52 -11.02
CA THR A 255 -2.18 0.32 -10.12
C THR A 255 -2.98 0.74 -8.90
N THR A 256 -2.28 1.12 -7.83
CA THR A 256 -2.88 1.66 -6.61
C THR A 256 -2.05 2.81 -6.05
N ARG A 257 -2.68 3.61 -5.18
CA ARG A 257 -2.00 4.64 -4.40
C ARG A 257 -1.33 4.02 -3.19
N LEU A 258 -0.02 4.23 -3.10
CA LEU A 258 0.83 3.83 -1.98
C LEU A 258 1.11 5.02 -1.08
N THR A 259 0.73 4.92 0.19
CA THR A 259 1.01 5.94 1.21
C THR A 259 2.00 5.39 2.23
N HIS A 260 3.05 6.18 2.49
CA HIS A 260 4.01 5.95 3.57
C HIS A 260 3.55 6.65 4.83
N HIS A 261 3.59 5.93 5.94
CA HIS A 261 3.22 6.44 7.25
C HIS A 261 4.32 6.22 8.26
N ARG A 262 4.36 7.08 9.27
CA ARG A 262 5.23 6.92 10.44
C ARG A 262 4.48 7.22 11.73
N ILE A 263 4.63 6.32 12.71
CA ILE A 263 4.06 6.53 14.04
C ILE A 263 4.77 7.67 14.78
N GLY A 264 4.06 8.27 15.72
CA GLY A 264 4.64 9.20 16.69
C GLY A 264 3.79 9.31 17.93
N PHE A 265 4.11 10.30 18.76
CA PHE A 265 3.43 10.46 20.05
C PHE A 265 3.15 11.93 20.30
N ASP A 266 1.95 12.23 20.81
CA ASP A 266 1.56 13.57 21.20
C ASP A 266 2.28 14.02 22.50
N SER A 267 1.96 15.22 23.00
CA SER A 267 2.52 15.74 24.25
C SER A 267 2.09 14.94 25.49
N ASN A 268 1.03 14.15 25.40
CA ASN A 268 0.53 13.31 26.49
C ASN A 268 1.12 11.89 26.44
N GLY A 269 1.79 11.53 25.34
CA GLY A 269 2.37 10.21 25.12
C GLY A 269 1.41 9.23 24.46
N SER A 270 0.29 9.71 23.92
CA SER A 270 -0.66 8.91 23.13
C SER A 270 -0.15 8.71 21.72
N LEU A 271 -0.38 7.51 21.17
CA LEU A 271 0.07 7.12 19.84
C LEU A 271 -0.66 7.93 18.75
N ILE A 272 0.12 8.49 17.83
CA ILE A 272 -0.35 9.08 16.57
C ILE A 272 0.11 8.15 15.47
N VAL A 273 -0.82 7.52 14.77
CA VAL A 273 -0.50 6.50 13.75
C VAL A 273 0.06 7.13 12.47
N ASP A 274 -0.35 8.36 12.17
CA ASP A 274 -0.03 9.09 10.93
C ASP A 274 0.71 10.40 11.24
N ARG A 275 1.81 10.34 12.00
CA ARG A 275 2.60 11.55 12.28
C ARG A 275 3.22 12.11 11.02
N VAL A 276 3.62 11.22 10.11
CA VAL A 276 3.93 11.52 8.72
C VAL A 276 3.01 10.65 7.89
N ALA A 277 2.35 11.25 6.90
CA ALA A 277 1.59 10.57 5.86
C ALA A 277 1.97 11.23 4.53
N GLU A 278 2.68 10.49 3.69
CA GLU A 278 3.16 10.95 2.39
C GLU A 278 2.73 9.95 1.32
N GLU A 279 2.03 10.43 0.29
CA GLU A 279 1.82 9.64 -0.92
C GLU A 279 3.16 9.58 -1.66
N ILE A 280 3.71 8.37 -1.75
CA ILE A 280 5.05 8.16 -2.34
C ILE A 280 4.96 7.63 -3.77
N ASP A 281 3.86 6.97 -4.12
CA ASP A 281 3.62 6.47 -5.47
C ASP A 281 2.09 6.42 -5.76
N PRO A 282 1.57 7.30 -6.61
CA PRO A 282 0.16 7.31 -6.98
C PRO A 282 -0.23 6.18 -7.95
N THR A 283 0.76 5.52 -8.57
CA THR A 283 0.57 4.55 -9.65
C THR A 283 1.37 3.27 -9.40
N PHE A 284 1.47 2.85 -8.14
CA PHE A 284 2.22 1.65 -7.76
C PHE A 284 1.62 0.43 -8.44
N GLU A 285 2.40 -0.27 -9.26
CA GLU A 285 1.92 -1.42 -10.02
C GLU A 285 1.56 -2.57 -9.08
N VAL A 286 0.32 -3.03 -9.17
CA VAL A 286 -0.21 -4.15 -8.37
C VAL A 286 0.00 -5.47 -9.10
N ARG A 287 -0.42 -5.52 -10.38
CA ARG A 287 -0.35 -6.73 -11.18
C ARG A 287 -0.58 -6.42 -12.66
N GLU A 288 0.12 -7.17 -13.50
CA GLU A 288 -0.19 -7.32 -14.92
C GLU A 288 -1.11 -8.53 -15.14
N ILE A 289 -2.19 -8.35 -15.90
CA ILE A 289 -3.16 -9.40 -16.20
C ILE A 289 -3.38 -9.49 -17.70
N THR A 290 -3.31 -10.70 -18.21
CA THR A 290 -3.61 -10.99 -19.61
C THR A 290 -5.09 -11.32 -19.80
N GLN A 291 -5.69 -10.83 -20.88
CA GLN A 291 -7.06 -11.10 -21.29
C GLN A 291 -7.10 -11.51 -22.77
N ASP A 292 -8.02 -12.40 -23.16
CA ASP A 292 -8.30 -12.62 -24.58
C ASP A 292 -8.76 -11.28 -25.20
N PRO A 293 -8.12 -10.79 -26.28
CA PRO A 293 -8.48 -9.52 -26.92
C PRO A 293 -9.96 -9.41 -27.30
N ARG A 294 -10.60 -10.54 -27.62
CA ARG A 294 -12.03 -10.61 -27.99
C ARG A 294 -12.97 -10.27 -26.86
N LEU A 295 -12.47 -10.30 -25.63
CA LEU A 295 -13.23 -10.02 -24.44
C LEU A 295 -13.05 -8.57 -23.95
N ILE A 296 -12.23 -7.75 -24.64
CA ILE A 296 -12.11 -6.33 -24.33
C ILE A 296 -13.48 -5.68 -24.50
N ARG A 297 -13.84 -4.87 -23.50
CA ARG A 297 -15.05 -4.08 -23.51
C ARG A 297 -14.71 -2.61 -23.61
N ILE A 298 -15.45 -1.88 -24.41
CA ILE A 298 -15.34 -0.43 -24.53
C ILE A 298 -16.58 0.23 -23.94
N GLY A 299 -16.39 1.35 -23.24
CA GLY A 299 -17.50 2.18 -22.81
C GLY A 299 -18.15 2.87 -24.00
N LEU A 300 -19.48 2.94 -24.05
CA LEU A 300 -20.17 3.71 -25.09
C LEU A 300 -19.68 5.17 -25.06
N PRO A 301 -19.43 5.80 -26.22
CA PRO A 301 -18.94 7.17 -26.28
C PRO A 301 -19.86 8.09 -25.51
N ARG A 302 -19.29 8.89 -24.59
CA ARG A 302 -20.03 9.92 -23.83
C ARG A 302 -20.41 11.06 -24.76
N GLY A 303 -21.42 10.84 -25.60
CA GLY A 303 -21.87 11.81 -26.59
C GLY A 303 -23.12 11.33 -27.29
N HIS A 304 -24.27 11.44 -26.62
CA HIS A 304 -25.56 11.91 -27.15
C HIS A 304 -26.63 11.85 -26.03
N ARG A 305 -26.70 12.92 -25.25
CA ARG A 305 -27.97 13.42 -24.68
C ARG A 305 -28.11 14.89 -25.07
#